data_AF-A0A1G0IG61-F1
#
_entry.id   AF-A0A1G0IG61-F1
#
_cell.length_a   1.000
_cell.length_b   1.000
_cell.length_c   1.000
_cell.angle_alpha   90.00
_cell.angle_beta   90.00
_cell.angle_gamma   90.00
#
_symmetry.space_group_name_H-M   'P 1'
#
loop_
_entity.id
_entity.type
_entity.pdbx_description
1 polymer ?
#
loop_
_entity_poly.entity_id
_entity_poly.type
_entity_poly.pdbx_seq_one_letter_code
_entity_poly.pdbx_strand_id
1 'polypeptide(L)'
;MRYPLKLDKNRIQIFHEGHKRRLFVGELIYDPKKDKYSLIYDRHYTHAKNAIPLGPDLSLFKLKHDSQKGKMFPIFLDRIPDKLNPAYADYCASQNISPDEKNIMVLLGTIGRRGPSSFVFEPVYSSDFSVNDIAKYREQLSISQHDFALAFDISQVTLQRIESGNSADLNTLKRIEMLLTFPDVALWQLKQTGNRIHKNALIKLKKYFS
;
A
#
# COMPACT_ATOMS: atom_id res chain seq x y z
N MET A 1 -3.38 2.17 -19.87
CA MET A 1 -2.38 1.79 -18.85
C MET A 1 -3.10 1.01 -17.76
N ARG A 2 -2.41 0.08 -17.10
CA ARG A 2 -2.92 -0.55 -15.87
C ARG A 2 -1.85 -0.34 -14.79
N TYR A 3 -2.28 -0.19 -13.54
CA TYR A 3 -1.38 0.02 -12.41
C TYR A 3 -1.35 -1.25 -11.55
N PRO A 4 -0.60 -2.30 -11.98
CA PRO A 4 -0.52 -3.50 -11.17
C PRO A 4 0.10 -3.17 -9.81
N LEU A 5 -0.50 -3.70 -8.76
CA LEU A 5 0.08 -3.62 -7.43
C LEU A 5 1.38 -4.42 -7.39
N LYS A 6 2.42 -3.79 -6.83
CA LYS A 6 3.73 -4.38 -6.61
C LYS A 6 3.99 -4.42 -5.11
N LEU A 7 4.52 -5.53 -4.65
CA LEU A 7 4.99 -5.65 -3.28
C LEU A 7 6.22 -4.74 -3.07
N ASP A 8 6.14 -3.85 -2.10
CA ASP A 8 7.30 -3.10 -1.61
C ASP A 8 8.16 -4.03 -0.74
N LYS A 9 9.21 -4.57 -1.35
CA LYS A 9 10.15 -5.50 -0.70
C LYS A 9 11.05 -4.84 0.35
N ASN A 10 10.93 -3.53 0.55
CA ASN A 10 11.74 -2.76 1.48
C ASN A 10 10.90 -2.17 2.62
N ARG A 11 9.60 -2.44 2.68
CA ARG A 11 8.73 -1.86 3.70
C ARG A 11 7.69 -2.83 4.20
N ILE A 12 7.49 -2.84 5.50
CA ILE A 12 6.42 -3.59 6.14
C ILE A 12 5.76 -2.71 7.20
N GLN A 13 4.44 -2.80 7.28
CA GLN A 13 3.67 -2.11 8.31
C GLN A 13 3.47 -3.03 9.50
N ILE A 14 3.50 -2.46 10.70
CA ILE A 14 3.34 -3.20 11.94
C ILE A 14 2.06 -2.72 12.61
N PHE A 15 1.23 -3.67 13.02
CA PHE A 15 -0.02 -3.41 13.70
C PHE A 15 -0.07 -4.14 15.03
N HIS A 16 -0.72 -3.51 16.01
CA HIS A 16 -1.12 -4.15 17.25
C HIS A 16 -2.58 -4.60 17.09
N GLU A 17 -2.80 -5.90 17.05
CA GLU A 17 -4.10 -6.56 16.93
C GLU A 17 -4.70 -6.75 18.33
N GLY A 18 -5.52 -5.77 18.74
CA GLY A 18 -6.32 -5.88 19.95
C GLY A 18 -7.67 -6.54 19.71
N HIS A 19 -8.44 -6.78 20.76
CA HIS A 19 -9.73 -7.49 20.67
C HIS A 19 -10.74 -6.83 19.70
N LYS A 20 -10.83 -5.50 19.65
CA LYS A 20 -11.85 -4.78 18.85
C LYS A 20 -11.31 -4.11 17.58
N ARG A 21 -10.02 -3.83 17.52
CA ARG A 21 -9.42 -3.03 16.44
C ARG A 21 -7.94 -3.31 16.33
N ARG A 22 -7.41 -3.08 15.12
CA ARG A 22 -5.97 -2.89 14.91
C ARG A 22 -5.59 -1.44 15.15
N LEU A 23 -4.44 -1.26 15.76
CA LEU A 23 -3.75 0.02 15.85
C LEU A 23 -2.50 -0.06 14.98
N PHE A 24 -2.31 0.93 14.12
CA PHE A 24 -1.05 1.07 13.39
C PHE A 24 0.05 1.43 14.40
N VAL A 25 1.08 0.59 14.50
CA VAL A 25 2.19 0.75 15.45
C VAL A 25 3.28 1.61 14.83
N GLY A 26 3.53 1.38 13.54
CA GLY A 26 4.65 1.97 12.83
C GLY A 26 5.04 1.11 11.64
N GLU A 27 6.22 1.37 11.12
CA GLU A 27 6.76 0.71 9.93
C GLU A 27 8.21 0.33 10.11
N LEU A 28 8.58 -0.75 9.44
CA LEU A 28 9.96 -1.20 9.32
C LEU A 28 10.38 -1.04 7.86
N ILE A 29 11.43 -0.24 7.63
CA ILE A 29 11.92 0.14 6.31
C ILE A 29 13.35 -0.36 6.15
N TYR A 30 13.69 -0.93 5.00
CA TYR A 30 15.07 -1.21 4.60
C TYR A 30 15.55 -0.13 3.63
N ASP A 31 16.66 0.53 3.97
CA ASP A 31 17.38 1.42 3.06
C ASP A 31 18.52 0.62 2.40
N PRO A 32 18.39 0.21 1.12
CA PRO A 32 19.43 -0.57 0.45
C PRO A 32 20.71 0.23 0.21
N LYS A 33 20.65 1.57 0.19
CA LYS A 33 21.84 2.41 -0.01
C LYS A 33 22.70 2.46 1.25
N LYS A 34 22.05 2.46 2.42
CA LYS A 34 22.72 2.46 3.73
C LYS A 34 22.95 1.06 4.29
N ASP A 35 22.27 0.08 3.71
CA ASP A 35 22.20 -1.29 4.19
C ASP A 35 21.77 -1.35 5.67
N LYS A 36 20.64 -0.69 5.97
CA LYS A 36 20.11 -0.56 7.33
C LYS A 36 18.61 -0.70 7.37
N TYR A 37 18.13 -1.25 8.47
CA TYR A 37 16.71 -1.29 8.79
C TYR A 37 16.37 -0.17 9.77
N SER A 38 15.28 0.54 9.49
CA SER A 38 14.75 1.60 10.35
C SER A 38 13.34 1.21 10.78
N LEU A 39 13.14 1.02 12.08
CA LEU A 39 11.82 0.98 12.67
C LEU A 39 11.39 2.42 13.00
N ILE A 40 10.23 2.83 12.52
CA ILE A 40 9.63 4.14 12.76
C ILE A 40 8.26 3.92 13.39
N TYR A 41 8.11 4.27 14.67
CA TYR A 41 6.83 4.25 15.35
C TYR A 41 5.90 5.36 14.85
N ASP A 42 4.61 5.05 14.77
CA ASP A 42 3.57 6.04 14.60
C ASP A 42 3.43 6.88 15.87
N ARG A 43 3.39 8.21 15.69
CA ARG A 43 3.30 9.16 16.80
C ARG A 43 2.02 8.99 17.61
N HIS A 44 0.88 8.69 16.99
CA HIS A 44 -0.38 8.48 17.72
C HIS A 44 -0.30 7.20 18.54
N TYR A 45 0.34 6.16 18.01
CA TYR A 45 0.57 4.92 18.74
C TYR A 45 1.41 5.16 19.99
N THR A 46 2.55 5.87 19.90
CA THR A 46 3.43 6.06 21.07
C THR A 46 2.79 6.85 22.21
N HIS A 47 1.78 7.67 21.91
CA HIS A 47 1.04 8.44 22.91
C HIS A 47 -0.24 7.72 23.40
N ALA A 48 -0.57 6.56 22.85
CA ALA A 48 -1.74 5.81 23.28
C ALA A 48 -1.53 5.22 24.69
N LYS A 49 -2.54 5.31 25.55
CA LYS A 49 -2.48 4.85 26.95
C LYS A 49 -2.04 3.38 27.11
N ASN A 50 -2.40 2.53 26.15
CA ASN A 50 -2.13 1.09 26.18
C ASN A 50 -1.10 0.69 25.12
N ALA A 51 -0.24 1.62 24.69
CA ALA A 51 0.84 1.33 23.77
C ALA A 51 1.85 0.40 24.43
N ILE A 52 2.28 -0.62 23.70
CA ILE A 52 3.31 -1.56 24.13
C ILE A 52 4.48 -1.46 23.15
N PRO A 53 5.74 -1.41 23.64
CA PRO A 53 6.89 -1.44 22.75
C PRO A 53 6.97 -2.79 22.04
N LEU A 54 7.52 -2.79 20.82
CA LEU A 54 7.74 -4.02 20.05
C LEU A 54 8.77 -4.94 20.71
N GLY A 55 9.67 -4.39 21.53
CA GLY A 55 10.68 -5.12 22.28
C GLY A 55 11.36 -4.22 23.33
N PRO A 56 12.16 -4.81 24.24
CA PRO A 56 12.83 -4.07 25.31
C PRO A 56 13.76 -2.98 24.78
N ASP A 57 14.46 -3.25 23.68
CA ASP A 57 15.40 -2.30 23.06
C ASP A 57 14.72 -1.29 22.11
N LEU A 58 13.41 -1.45 21.86
CA LEU A 58 12.64 -0.66 20.90
C LEU A 58 11.68 0.27 21.64
N SER A 59 12.23 1.08 22.53
CA SER A 59 11.48 1.99 23.41
C SER A 59 10.55 2.94 22.63
N LEU A 60 9.32 3.14 23.14
CA LEU A 60 8.33 4.08 22.59
C LEU A 60 8.73 5.55 22.75
N PHE A 61 9.67 5.87 23.65
CA PHE A 61 10.16 7.25 23.84
C PHE A 61 10.95 7.77 22.63
N LYS A 62 11.47 6.86 21.81
CA LYS A 62 12.19 7.18 20.58
C LYS A 62 11.37 6.71 19.39
N LEU A 63 10.95 7.65 18.54
CA LEU A 63 10.14 7.33 17.36
C LEU A 63 10.90 6.52 16.31
N LYS A 64 12.23 6.64 16.23
CA LYS A 64 13.03 5.98 15.21
C LYS A 64 14.15 5.15 15.83
N HIS A 65 14.22 3.88 15.46
CA HIS A 65 15.29 2.95 15.81
C HIS A 65 15.96 2.47 14.54
N ASP A 66 17.29 2.53 14.50
CA ASP A 66 18.08 2.06 13.37
C ASP A 66 18.86 0.82 13.78
N SER A 67 18.88 -0.18 12.90
CA SER A 67 19.66 -1.37 13.11
C SER A 67 21.15 -1.13 12.85
N GLN A 68 21.97 -2.10 13.26
CA GLN A 68 23.36 -2.17 12.79
C GLN A 68 23.38 -2.41 11.28
N LYS A 69 24.43 -1.92 10.61
CA LYS A 69 24.61 -2.12 9.17
C LYS A 69 24.58 -3.61 8.82
N GLY A 70 23.81 -3.98 7.80
CA GLY A 70 23.66 -5.36 7.30
C GLY A 70 22.95 -6.31 8.25
N LYS A 71 22.38 -5.82 9.37
CA LYS A 71 21.73 -6.66 10.38
C LYS A 71 20.31 -6.19 10.65
N MET A 72 19.40 -7.16 10.78
CA MET A 72 18.04 -6.94 11.25
C MET A 72 17.99 -6.89 12.79
N PHE A 73 16.94 -6.29 13.35
CA PHE A 73 16.65 -6.39 14.78
C PHE A 73 16.38 -7.85 15.18
N PRO A 74 17.06 -8.40 16.21
CA PRO A 74 16.92 -9.81 16.61
C PRO A 74 15.47 -10.24 16.85
N ILE A 75 14.68 -9.40 17.53
CA ILE A 75 13.27 -9.68 17.84
C ILE A 75 12.38 -9.89 16.61
N PHE A 76 12.76 -9.36 15.44
CA PHE A 76 12.04 -9.63 14.19
C PHE A 76 12.51 -10.93 13.54
N LEU A 77 13.78 -11.30 13.68
CA LEU A 77 14.27 -12.60 13.19
C LEU A 77 13.61 -13.76 13.93
N ASP A 78 13.38 -13.61 15.23
CA ASP A 78 12.71 -14.61 16.09
C ASP A 78 11.26 -14.92 15.63
N ARG A 79 10.70 -14.10 14.74
CA ARG A 79 9.36 -14.30 14.16
C ARG A 79 9.35 -15.21 12.95
N ILE A 80 10.50 -15.40 12.31
CA ILE A 80 10.60 -16.20 11.09
C ILE A 80 10.92 -17.64 11.51
N PRO A 81 10.10 -18.64 11.10
CA PRO A 81 10.41 -20.04 11.37
C PRO A 81 11.80 -20.44 10.85
N ASP A 82 12.51 -21.29 11.60
CA ASP A 82 13.80 -21.82 11.16
C ASP A 82 13.65 -22.62 9.85
N LYS A 83 14.59 -22.43 8.92
CA LYS A 83 14.64 -23.19 7.66
C LYS A 83 14.85 -24.69 7.87
N LEU A 84 15.42 -25.08 9.02
CA LEU A 84 15.58 -26.48 9.42
C LEU A 84 14.27 -27.11 9.90
N ASN A 85 13.20 -26.33 10.10
CA ASN A 85 11.90 -26.86 10.42
C ASN A 85 11.37 -27.70 9.23
N PRO A 86 11.01 -28.99 9.42
CA PRO A 86 10.47 -29.83 8.35
C PRO A 86 9.26 -29.24 7.63
N ALA A 87 8.46 -28.43 8.33
CA ALA A 87 7.27 -27.76 7.77
C ALA A 87 7.56 -26.42 7.09
N TYR A 88 8.82 -25.94 7.05
CA TYR A 88 9.17 -24.63 6.49
C TYR A 88 8.75 -24.51 5.01
N ALA A 89 9.00 -25.56 4.21
CA ALA A 89 8.61 -25.58 2.81
C ALA A 89 7.09 -25.45 2.63
N ASP A 90 6.31 -26.11 3.48
CA ASP A 90 4.84 -26.05 3.46
C ASP A 90 4.34 -24.66 3.85
N TYR A 91 4.96 -24.01 4.84
CA TYR A 91 4.65 -22.63 5.21
C TYR A 91 4.89 -21.68 4.03
N CYS A 92 6.04 -21.81 3.36
CA CYS A 92 6.37 -21.02 2.18
C CYS A 92 5.37 -21.24 1.04
N ALA A 93 5.03 -22.49 0.74
CA ALA A 93 4.05 -22.84 -0.29
C ALA A 93 2.66 -22.25 0.01
N SER A 94 2.21 -22.32 1.27
CA SER A 94 0.90 -21.78 1.68
C SER A 94 0.79 -20.26 1.50
N GLN A 95 1.92 -19.55 1.52
CA GLN A 95 2.00 -18.09 1.34
C GLN A 95 2.47 -17.71 -0.08
N ASN A 96 2.61 -18.69 -0.99
CA ASN A 96 3.07 -18.49 -2.36
C ASN A 96 4.45 -17.80 -2.44
N ILE A 97 5.39 -18.19 -1.58
CA ILE A 97 6.78 -17.74 -1.59
C ILE A 97 7.76 -18.91 -1.76
N SER A 98 8.96 -18.62 -2.24
CA SER A 98 10.02 -19.64 -2.36
C SER A 98 10.60 -20.02 -0.99
N PRO A 99 10.89 -21.30 -0.71
CA PRO A 99 11.68 -21.71 0.45
C PRO A 99 13.07 -21.05 0.50
N ASP A 100 13.61 -20.69 -0.67
CA ASP A 100 14.89 -20.00 -0.80
C ASP A 100 14.79 -18.47 -0.64
N GLU A 101 13.62 -17.93 -0.33
CA GLU A 101 13.47 -16.49 -0.06
C GLU A 101 14.43 -16.06 1.06
N LYS A 102 15.07 -14.91 0.83
CA LYS A 102 16.09 -14.30 1.72
C LYS A 102 15.70 -12.91 2.16
N ASN A 103 14.77 -12.26 1.46
CA ASN A 103 14.29 -10.95 1.83
C ASN A 103 13.48 -11.04 3.12
N ILE A 104 14.04 -10.50 4.19
CA ILE A 104 13.46 -10.54 5.53
C ILE A 104 12.10 -9.84 5.57
N MET A 105 11.86 -8.78 4.79
CA MET A 105 10.55 -8.12 4.74
C MET A 105 9.49 -9.04 4.14
N VAL A 106 9.83 -9.78 3.08
CA VAL A 106 8.92 -10.76 2.48
C VAL A 106 8.62 -11.87 3.49
N LEU A 107 9.65 -12.41 4.14
CA LEU A 107 9.49 -13.46 5.15
C LEU A 107 8.64 -12.99 6.34
N LEU A 108 8.88 -11.78 6.86
CA LEU A 108 8.09 -11.18 7.93
C LEU A 108 6.63 -10.92 7.53
N GLY A 109 6.38 -10.51 6.28
CA GLY A 109 5.02 -10.24 5.79
C GLY A 109 4.23 -11.49 5.43
N THR A 110 4.87 -12.66 5.45
CA THR A 110 4.27 -13.93 5.04
C THR A 110 4.32 -14.95 6.19
N ILE A 111 5.37 -15.76 6.27
CA ILE A 111 5.50 -16.84 7.25
C ILE A 111 5.82 -16.33 8.67
N GLY A 112 6.35 -15.11 8.81
CA GLY A 112 6.55 -14.42 10.08
C GLY A 112 5.45 -13.42 10.45
N ARG A 113 4.35 -13.37 9.67
CA ARG A 113 3.30 -12.35 9.78
C ARG A 113 2.63 -12.31 11.14
N ARG A 114 2.39 -13.49 11.71
CA ARG A 114 1.78 -13.69 13.03
C ARG A 114 2.66 -14.62 13.87
N GLY A 115 2.59 -14.42 15.17
CA GLY A 115 3.29 -15.24 16.15
C GLY A 115 2.58 -15.12 17.51
N PRO A 116 3.22 -15.52 18.61
CA PRO A 116 2.57 -15.57 19.92
C PRO A 116 2.24 -14.19 20.52
N SER A 117 2.69 -13.10 19.91
CA SER A 117 2.38 -11.73 20.35
C SER A 117 1.18 -11.13 19.62
N SER A 118 0.63 -10.04 20.15
CA SER A 118 -0.44 -9.25 19.52
C SER A 118 0.02 -8.40 18.34
N PHE A 119 1.28 -8.52 17.89
CA PHE A 119 1.80 -7.76 16.75
C PHE A 119 1.69 -8.54 15.44
N VAL A 120 1.24 -7.85 14.39
CA VAL A 120 1.05 -8.37 13.04
C VAL A 120 1.86 -7.54 12.06
N PHE A 121 2.57 -8.22 11.16
CA PHE A 121 3.41 -7.60 10.15
C PHE A 121 2.73 -7.71 8.78
N GLU A 122 2.34 -6.57 8.20
CA GLU A 122 1.58 -6.52 6.94
C GLU A 122 2.43 -5.98 5.78
N PRO A 123 2.53 -6.73 4.67
CA PRO A 123 3.25 -6.26 3.49
C PRO A 123 2.64 -4.98 2.93
N VAL A 124 3.50 -4.07 2.44
CA VAL A 124 3.06 -2.85 1.76
C VAL A 124 3.00 -3.10 0.27
N TYR A 125 1.89 -2.74 -0.35
CA TYR A 125 1.75 -2.73 -1.80
C TYR A 125 1.67 -1.29 -2.30
N SER A 126 2.35 -1.04 -3.41
CA SER A 126 2.29 0.24 -4.11
C SER A 126 2.05 -0.01 -5.60
N SER A 127 1.56 1.00 -6.28
CA SER A 127 1.53 1.03 -7.74
C SER A 127 2.38 2.20 -8.24
N ASP A 128 2.62 2.23 -9.54
CA ASP A 128 3.30 3.35 -10.19
C ASP A 128 2.33 4.50 -10.54
N PHE A 129 1.10 4.48 -10.00
CA PHE A 129 0.09 5.51 -10.26
C PHE A 129 0.54 6.87 -9.73
N SER A 130 0.41 7.89 -10.58
CA SER A 130 0.72 9.27 -10.23
C SER A 130 -0.40 10.21 -10.66
N VAL A 131 -0.48 11.37 -10.00
CA VAL A 131 -1.42 12.45 -10.35
C VAL A 131 -1.28 12.86 -11.82
N ASN A 132 -0.04 12.87 -12.33
CA ASN A 132 0.25 13.24 -13.71
C ASN A 132 -0.40 12.30 -14.73
N ASP A 133 -0.69 11.05 -14.34
CA ASP A 133 -1.31 10.11 -15.25
C ASP A 133 -2.77 10.45 -15.53
N ILE A 134 -3.46 11.12 -14.60
CA ILE A 134 -4.82 11.61 -14.78
C ILE A 134 -4.88 12.57 -15.98
N ALA A 135 -3.99 13.57 -15.99
CA ALA A 135 -3.91 14.55 -17.08
C ALA A 135 -3.54 13.88 -18.41
N LYS A 136 -2.50 13.02 -18.41
CA LYS A 136 -2.10 12.24 -19.59
C LYS A 136 -3.26 11.43 -20.19
N TYR A 137 -4.08 10.81 -19.34
CA TYR A 137 -5.24 10.05 -19.80
C TYR A 137 -6.27 10.92 -20.50
N ARG A 138 -6.60 12.07 -19.91
CA ARG A 138 -7.57 12.97 -20.52
C ARG A 138 -7.07 13.51 -21.85
N GLU A 139 -5.79 13.85 -21.94
CA GLU A 139 -5.15 14.32 -23.17
C GLU A 139 -5.14 13.24 -24.25
N GLN A 140 -4.74 12.01 -23.89
CA GLN A 140 -4.73 10.85 -24.80
C GLN A 140 -6.12 10.56 -25.37
N LEU A 141 -7.16 10.67 -24.55
CA LEU A 141 -8.55 10.49 -24.98
C LEU A 141 -9.16 11.78 -25.58
N SER A 142 -8.45 12.90 -25.52
CA SER A 142 -8.95 14.23 -25.86
C SER A 142 -10.36 14.48 -25.31
N ILE A 143 -10.48 14.33 -23.98
CA ILE A 143 -11.71 14.57 -23.20
C ILE A 143 -11.48 15.71 -22.22
N SER A 144 -12.52 16.51 -22.01
CA SER A 144 -12.45 17.64 -21.09
C SER A 144 -12.31 17.18 -19.63
N GLN A 145 -11.81 18.05 -18.76
CA GLN A 145 -11.75 17.78 -17.33
C GLN A 145 -13.16 17.62 -16.75
N HIS A 146 -14.12 18.39 -17.29
CA HIS A 146 -15.52 18.32 -16.93
C HIS A 146 -16.15 16.94 -17.26
N ASP A 147 -15.95 16.44 -18.49
CA ASP A 147 -16.46 15.12 -18.89
C ASP A 147 -15.80 14.00 -18.08
N PHE A 148 -14.51 14.10 -17.78
CA PHE A 148 -13.81 13.11 -16.95
C PHE A 148 -14.35 13.10 -15.52
N ALA A 149 -14.56 14.28 -14.94
CA ALA A 149 -15.13 14.45 -13.61
C ALA A 149 -16.54 13.83 -13.54
N LEU A 150 -17.40 14.15 -14.50
CA LEU A 150 -18.75 13.58 -14.58
C LEU A 150 -18.76 12.07 -14.83
N ALA A 151 -17.89 11.58 -15.72
CA ALA A 151 -17.78 10.15 -16.04
C ALA A 151 -17.48 9.32 -14.80
N PHE A 152 -16.65 9.83 -13.90
CA PHE A 152 -16.21 9.10 -12.70
C PHE A 152 -16.83 9.61 -11.41
N ASP A 153 -17.84 10.46 -11.51
CA ASP A 153 -18.60 11.02 -10.38
C ASP A 153 -17.68 11.66 -9.32
N ILE A 154 -16.80 12.54 -9.82
CA ILE A 154 -15.85 13.33 -9.04
C ILE A 154 -16.22 14.79 -9.23
N SER A 155 -16.12 15.60 -8.17
CA SER A 155 -16.28 17.05 -8.30
C SER A 155 -15.19 17.61 -9.23
N GLN A 156 -15.60 18.41 -10.21
CA GLN A 156 -14.66 19.07 -11.12
C GLN A 156 -13.64 19.93 -10.36
N VAL A 157 -14.06 20.60 -9.29
CA VAL A 157 -13.18 21.43 -8.45
C VAL A 157 -12.12 20.56 -7.76
N THR A 158 -12.51 19.39 -7.25
CA THR A 158 -11.57 18.43 -6.63
C THR A 158 -10.58 17.93 -7.67
N LEU A 159 -11.05 17.51 -8.84
CA LEU A 159 -10.20 17.04 -9.93
C LEU A 159 -9.20 18.11 -10.37
N GLN A 160 -9.64 19.36 -10.52
CA GLN A 160 -8.77 20.49 -10.86
C GLN A 160 -7.69 20.74 -9.81
N ARG A 161 -8.06 20.71 -8.52
CA ARG A 161 -7.09 20.87 -7.42
C ARG A 161 -6.09 19.73 -7.37
N ILE A 162 -6.52 18.51 -7.65
CA ILE A 162 -5.63 17.34 -7.77
C ILE A 162 -4.66 17.53 -8.93
N GLU A 163 -5.15 17.77 -10.15
CA GLU A 163 -4.29 17.94 -11.35
C GLU A 163 -3.29 19.11 -11.20
N SER A 164 -3.65 20.16 -10.45
CA SER A 164 -2.75 21.30 -10.18
C SER A 164 -1.81 21.10 -8.98
N GLY A 165 -1.85 19.95 -8.30
CA GLY A 165 -1.02 19.66 -7.12
C GLY A 165 -1.47 20.36 -5.83
N ASN A 166 -2.60 21.05 -5.85
CA ASN A 166 -3.16 21.79 -4.71
C ASN A 166 -4.01 20.92 -3.77
N SER A 167 -4.21 19.63 -4.08
CA SER A 167 -4.92 18.68 -3.24
C SER A 167 -4.31 17.29 -3.34
N ALA A 168 -4.19 16.63 -2.18
CA ALA A 168 -3.78 15.24 -2.04
C ALA A 168 -4.93 14.38 -1.48
N ASP A 169 -6.17 14.62 -1.95
CA ASP A 169 -7.33 13.83 -1.52
C ASP A 169 -7.15 12.35 -1.89
N LEU A 170 -6.70 11.57 -0.89
CA LEU A 170 -6.33 10.17 -1.05
C LEU A 170 -7.51 9.30 -1.49
N ASN A 171 -8.74 9.64 -1.09
CA ASN A 171 -9.91 8.84 -1.45
C ASN A 171 -10.22 9.00 -2.94
N THR A 172 -10.22 10.23 -3.43
CA THR A 172 -10.41 10.51 -4.86
C THR A 172 -9.28 9.91 -5.69
N LEU A 173 -8.03 10.06 -5.27
CA LEU A 173 -6.87 9.48 -5.97
C LEU A 173 -6.97 7.95 -6.08
N LYS A 174 -7.26 7.26 -4.99
CA LYS A 174 -7.45 5.79 -5.00
C LYS A 174 -8.62 5.37 -5.88
N ARG A 175 -9.71 6.12 -5.89
CA ARG A 175 -10.86 5.83 -6.76
C ARG A 175 -10.48 5.96 -8.23
N ILE A 176 -9.77 7.04 -8.60
CA ILE A 176 -9.29 7.24 -9.97
C ILE A 176 -8.33 6.12 -10.36
N GLU A 177 -7.35 5.81 -9.51
CA GLU A 177 -6.42 4.69 -9.72
C GLU A 177 -7.16 3.37 -9.97
N MET A 178 -8.16 3.05 -9.15
CA MET A 178 -8.98 1.85 -9.29
C MET A 178 -9.71 1.82 -10.64
N LEU A 179 -10.38 2.92 -11.02
CA LEU A 179 -11.09 3.01 -12.31
C LEU A 179 -10.14 2.84 -13.49
N LEU A 180 -8.94 3.43 -13.43
CA LEU A 180 -7.95 3.33 -14.50
C LEU A 180 -7.24 1.97 -14.53
N THR A 181 -7.24 1.23 -13.42
CA THR A 181 -6.61 -0.08 -13.31
C THR A 181 -7.54 -1.21 -13.72
N PHE A 182 -8.82 -1.12 -13.38
CA PHE A 182 -9.81 -2.18 -13.55
C PHE A 182 -10.90 -1.76 -14.56
N PRO A 183 -10.78 -2.17 -15.84
CA PRO A 183 -11.68 -1.72 -16.89
C PRO A 183 -13.15 -2.05 -16.64
N ASP A 184 -13.44 -3.20 -16.05
CA ASP A 184 -14.83 -3.60 -15.70
C ASP A 184 -15.48 -2.62 -14.72
N VAL A 185 -14.71 -2.10 -13.76
CA VAL A 185 -15.19 -1.11 -12.78
C VAL A 185 -15.47 0.23 -13.48
N ALA A 186 -14.58 0.66 -14.39
CA ALA A 186 -14.81 1.86 -15.18
C ALA A 186 -16.02 1.74 -16.10
N LEU A 187 -16.17 0.62 -16.82
CA LEU A 187 -17.32 0.37 -17.69
C LEU A 187 -18.63 0.30 -16.89
N TRP A 188 -18.62 -0.32 -15.70
CA TRP A 188 -19.76 -0.31 -14.79
C TRP A 188 -20.11 1.11 -14.34
N GLN A 189 -19.13 1.92 -13.95
CA GLN A 189 -19.33 3.32 -13.56
C GLN A 189 -19.93 4.14 -14.72
N LEU A 190 -19.43 3.95 -15.95
CA LEU A 190 -19.93 4.63 -17.16
C LEU A 190 -21.36 4.24 -17.54
N LYS A 191 -21.87 3.08 -17.11
CA LYS A 191 -23.30 2.74 -17.27
C LYS A 191 -24.19 3.64 -16.39
N GLN A 192 -23.68 4.10 -15.25
CA GLN A 192 -24.42 4.94 -14.30
C GLN A 192 -24.35 6.43 -14.65
N THR A 193 -23.19 6.90 -15.13
CA THR A 193 -22.91 8.33 -15.34
C THR A 193 -22.86 8.74 -16.81
N GLY A 194 -22.84 7.77 -17.73
CA GLY A 194 -22.60 8.01 -19.16
C GLY A 194 -23.65 8.90 -19.84
N ASN A 195 -24.85 9.01 -19.28
CA ASN A 195 -25.90 9.90 -19.75
C ASN A 195 -25.61 11.39 -19.48
N ARG A 196 -24.70 11.70 -18.55
CA ARG A 196 -24.34 13.08 -18.17
C ARG A 196 -23.15 13.64 -18.95
N ILE A 197 -22.43 12.79 -19.70
CA ILE A 197 -21.22 13.19 -20.43
C ILE A 197 -21.48 13.33 -21.92
N HIS A 198 -20.64 14.12 -22.61
CA HIS A 198 -20.78 14.30 -24.05
C HIS A 198 -20.64 12.96 -24.80
N LYS A 199 -21.51 12.71 -25.79
CA LYS A 199 -21.57 11.44 -26.55
C LYS A 199 -20.21 11.00 -27.08
N ASN A 200 -19.42 11.93 -27.62
CA ASN A 200 -18.08 11.61 -28.14
C ASN A 200 -17.11 11.20 -27.02
N ALA A 201 -17.17 11.84 -25.85
CA ALA A 201 -16.35 11.44 -24.70
C ALA A 201 -16.75 10.04 -24.21
N LEU A 202 -18.05 9.75 -24.12
CA LEU A 202 -18.56 8.42 -23.75
C LEU A 202 -18.05 7.33 -24.70
N ILE A 203 -18.11 7.56 -26.01
CA ILE A 203 -17.64 6.58 -27.01
C ILE A 203 -16.15 6.31 -26.82
N LYS A 204 -15.34 7.36 -26.64
CA LYS A 204 -13.89 7.23 -26.44
C LYS A 204 -13.56 6.47 -25.14
N LEU A 205 -14.24 6.82 -24.04
CA LEU A 205 -14.07 6.15 -22.74
C LEU A 205 -14.47 4.68 -22.83
N LYS A 206 -15.63 4.34 -23.42
CA LYS A 206 -16.04 2.95 -23.61
C LYS A 206 -15.04 2.17 -24.45
N LYS A 207 -14.60 2.73 -25.58
CA LYS A 207 -13.60 2.09 -26.45
C LYS A 207 -12.27 1.88 -25.74
N TYR A 208 -11.88 2.76 -24.83
CA TYR A 208 -10.64 2.67 -24.09
C TYR A 208 -10.66 1.56 -23.01
N PHE A 209 -11.82 1.33 -22.37
CA PHE A 209 -11.95 0.31 -21.32
C PHE A 209 -12.48 -1.05 -21.81
N SER A 210 -13.02 -1.13 -23.03
CA SER A 210 -13.32 -2.39 -23.73
C SER A 210 -12.05 -3.09 -24.22
#